data_AF-A0A7X9GSY2-F1
#
_entry.id   AF-A0A7X9GSY2-F1
#
_cell.length_a   1.000
_cell.length_b   1.000
_cell.length_c   1.000
_cell.angle_alpha   90.00
_cell.angle_beta   90.00
_cell.angle_gamma   90.00
#
_symmetry.space_group_name_H-M   'P 1'
#
loop_
_entity.id
_entity.type
_entity.pdbx_description
1 polymer ?
#
loop_
_entity_poly.entity_id
_entity_poly.type
_entity_poly.pdbx_seq_one_letter_code
_entity_poly.pdbx_strand_id
1 'polypeptide(L)' 'MRRTIVNDPENVVPEALEGLVLSNPLMLALEDEHRYVTRRQRASDKVGLVSGGGSGHEPLHAGFVGTGMLDVAVA' A
#
# COMPACT_ATOMS: atom_id res chain seq x y z
N MET A 1 -29.29 3.51 -4.01
CA MET A 1 -28.75 2.13 -3.92
C MET A 1 -27.22 2.22 -3.96
N ARG A 2 -26.51 1.73 -2.94
CA ARG A 2 -25.04 1.75 -2.88
C ARG A 2 -24.49 0.71 -3.87
N ARG A 3 -23.53 1.11 -4.71
CA ARG A 3 -22.93 0.26 -5.77
C ARG A 3 -21.51 -0.19 -5.45
N THR A 4 -21.02 0.11 -4.26
CA THR A 4 -19.66 -0.20 -3.80
C THR A 4 -19.69 -1.32 -2.76
N ILE A 5 -18.73 -2.23 -2.84
CA ILE A 5 -18.51 -3.29 -1.85
C ILE A 5 -17.50 -2.74 -0.85
N VAL A 6 -18.00 -2.13 0.22
CA VAL A 6 -17.21 -1.53 1.29
C VAL A 6 -17.99 -1.62 2.59
N ASN A 7 -17.29 -1.64 3.72
CA ASN A 7 -17.90 -1.57 5.04
C ASN A 7 -18.24 -0.10 5.39
N ASP A 8 -17.54 0.46 6.37
CA ASP A 8 -17.59 1.88 6.72
C ASP A 8 -16.80 2.71 5.68
N PRO A 9 -17.38 3.77 5.09
CA PRO A 9 -16.64 4.70 4.24
C PRO A 9 -15.31 5.20 4.82
N GLU A 10 -15.23 5.40 6.15
CA GLU A 10 -14.02 5.88 6.81
C GLU A 10 -12.90 4.82 6.82
N ASN A 11 -13.26 3.55 6.66
CA ASN A 11 -12.33 2.42 6.72
C ASN A 11 -11.92 1.89 5.33
N VAL A 12 -12.39 2.49 4.24
CA VAL A 12 -12.13 1.98 2.88
C VAL A 12 -10.63 1.87 2.60
N VAL A 13 -9.86 2.91 2.94
CA VAL A 13 -8.41 2.93 2.71
C VAL A 13 -7.67 1.94 3.61
N PRO A 14 -7.81 1.95 4.96
CA PRO A 14 -7.08 1.01 5.80
C PRO A 14 -7.43 -0.45 5.49
N GLU A 15 -8.70 -0.79 5.28
CA GLU A 15 -9.10 -2.16 4.93
C GLU A 15 -8.54 -2.61 3.58
N ALA A 16 -8.47 -1.71 2.58
CA ALA A 16 -7.86 -2.01 1.29
C ALA A 16 -6.34 -2.26 1.39
N LEU A 17 -5.63 -1.44 2.18
CA LEU A 17 -4.19 -1.62 2.42
C LEU A 17 -3.91 -2.90 3.20
N GLU A 18 -4.71 -3.20 4.22
CA GLU A 18 -4.62 -4.46 4.97
C GLU A 18 -4.81 -5.64 4.03
N GLY A 19 -5.88 -5.63 3.22
CA GLY A 19 -6.14 -6.67 2.22
C GLY A 19 -5.01 -6.85 1.21
N LEU A 20 -4.39 -5.75 0.74
CA LEU A 20 -3.23 -5.80 -0.15
C LEU A 20 -2.04 -6.51 0.49
N VAL A 21 -1.72 -6.19 1.75
CA VAL A 21 -0.59 -6.79 2.47
C VAL A 21 -0.87 -8.24 2.86
N LEU A 22 -2.09 -8.55 3.31
CA LEU A 22 -2.51 -9.94 3.59
C LEU A 22 -2.47 -10.83 2.35
N SER A 23 -2.73 -10.25 1.17
CA SER A 23 -2.63 -10.97 -0.11
C SER A 23 -1.17 -11.16 -0.57
N ASN A 24 -0.23 -10.38 -0.05
CA ASN A 24 1.20 -10.39 -0.44
C ASN A 24 2.15 -10.42 0.78
N PRO A 25 1.97 -11.33 1.74
CA PRO A 25 2.56 -11.23 3.07
C PRO A 25 4.08 -11.43 3.08
N LEU A 26 4.65 -12.04 2.04
CA LEU A 26 6.10 -12.23 1.90
C LEU A 26 6.80 -11.01 1.29
N MET A 27 6.06 -10.15 0.57
CA MET A 27 6.62 -9.03 -0.19
C MET A 27 6.37 -7.69 0.48
N LEU A 28 5.23 -7.52 1.14
CA LEU A 28 4.76 -6.23 1.64
C LEU A 28 4.65 -6.21 3.17
N ALA A 29 4.79 -5.01 3.73
CA ALA A 29 4.48 -4.70 5.12
C ALA A 29 3.71 -3.37 5.17
N LEU A 30 2.69 -3.31 6.03
CA LEU A 30 1.89 -2.12 6.29
C LEU A 30 2.40 -1.45 7.55
N GLU A 31 2.56 -0.13 7.50
CA GLU A 31 2.51 0.72 8.69
C GLU A 31 1.12 1.38 8.71
N ASP A 32 0.36 1.06 9.75
CA ASP A 32 -1.07 1.32 9.82
C ASP A 32 -1.36 2.76 10.27
N GLU A 33 -0.58 3.30 11.21
CA GLU A 33 -0.82 4.63 11.79
C GLU A 33 -0.70 5.75 10.74
N HIS A 34 0.30 5.65 9.85
CA HIS A 34 0.56 6.64 8.81
C HIS A 34 0.21 6.14 7.39
N ARG A 35 -0.46 4.99 7.28
CA ARG A 35 -1.01 4.44 6.03
C ARG A 35 0.00 4.39 4.88
N TYR A 36 1.11 3.69 5.10
CA TYR A 36 2.07 3.43 4.03
C TYR A 36 2.48 1.98 3.93
N VAL A 37 2.71 1.54 2.71
CA VAL A 37 3.14 0.18 2.37
C VAL A 37 4.61 0.20 2.02
N THR A 38 5.36 -0.77 2.53
CA THR A 38 6.80 -0.94 2.27
C THR A 38 7.09 -2.33 1.75
N ARG A 39 8.27 -2.48 1.13
CA ARG A 39 8.86 -3.81 0.93
C ARG A 39 9.15 -4.44 2.28
N ARG A 40 8.74 -5.70 2.47
CA ARG A 40 9.01 -6.46 3.69
C ARG A 40 10.51 -6.61 3.94
N GLN A 41 11.27 -6.90 2.88
CA GLN A 41 12.73 -6.84 2.93
C GLN A 41 13.22 -5.53 2.31
N ARG A 42 13.75 -4.65 3.15
CA ARG A 42 14.30 -3.35 2.73
C ARG A 42 15.66 -3.54 2.07
N ALA A 43 15.92 -2.78 1.00
CA ALA A 43 17.24 -2.69 0.40
C ALA A 43 18.01 -1.52 1.04
N SER A 44 19.30 -1.73 1.33
CA SER A 44 20.17 -0.73 1.98
C SER A 44 21.32 -0.25 1.09
N ASP A 45 21.48 -0.84 -0.09
CA ASP A 45 22.59 -0.66 -1.03
C ASP A 45 22.17 0.15 -2.27
N LYS A 46 21.06 0.88 -2.20
CA LYS A 46 20.54 1.71 -3.29
C LYS A 46 19.80 2.95 -2.79
N VAL A 47 19.47 3.85 -3.71
CA VAL A 47 18.60 5.01 -3.45
C VAL A 47 17.17 4.55 -3.13
N GLY A 48 16.60 5.09 -2.06
CA GLY A 48 15.21 4.88 -1.69
C GLY A 48 14.24 5.66 -2.58
N LEU A 49 13.22 5.00 -3.11
CA LEU A 49 12.16 5.60 -3.90
C LEU A 49 10.84 5.56 -3.13
N VAL A 50 10.29 6.75 -2.90
CA VAL A 50 9.00 6.95 -2.22
C VAL A 50 8.05 7.64 -3.19
N SER A 51 6.82 7.17 -3.24
CA SER A 51 5.73 7.83 -3.96
C SER A 51 4.44 7.73 -3.13
N GLY A 52 3.34 8.25 -3.64
CA GLY A 52 2.08 8.28 -2.93
C GLY A 52 1.14 9.35 -3.45
N GLY A 53 -0.05 9.37 -2.87
CA GLY A 53 -1.15 10.25 -3.26
C GLY A 53 -2.46 9.74 -2.67
N GLY A 54 -3.56 10.45 -2.92
CA GLY A 54 -4.87 10.00 -2.44
C GLY A 54 -5.28 8.66 -3.05
N SER A 55 -5.97 7.85 -2.25
CA SER A 55 -6.51 6.54 -2.66
C SER A 55 -7.61 6.62 -3.72
N GLY A 56 -7.96 5.49 -4.33
CA GLY A 56 -8.96 5.40 -5.41
C GLY A 56 -8.35 5.24 -6.82
N HIS A 57 -7.03 5.17 -6.90
CA HIS A 57 -6.26 4.90 -8.13
C HIS A 57 -5.56 3.54 -8.10
N GLU A 58 -5.97 2.63 -7.21
CA GLU A 58 -5.37 1.30 -7.07
C GLU A 58 -5.30 0.60 -8.45
N PRO A 59 -4.14 0.03 -8.83
CA PRO A 59 -3.01 -0.34 -7.99
C PRO A 59 -1.99 0.77 -7.70
N LEU A 60 -2.15 1.97 -8.28
CA LEU A 60 -1.24 3.09 -8.05
C LEU A 60 -1.50 3.69 -6.65
N HIS A 61 -0.51 3.83 -5.76
CA HIS A 61 0.92 3.53 -5.90
C HIS A 61 1.36 2.21 -5.22
N ALA A 62 0.60 1.69 -4.27
CA ALA A 62 1.03 0.59 -3.39
C ALA A 62 1.31 -0.74 -4.12
N GLY A 63 0.65 -0.99 -5.24
CA GLY A 63 0.91 -2.16 -6.10
C GLY A 63 2.28 -2.13 -6.80
N PHE A 64 2.98 -1.00 -6.79
CA PHE A 64 4.33 -0.84 -7.35
C PHE A 64 5.44 -0.85 -6.29
N VAL A 65 5.12 -1.21 -5.04
CA VAL A 65 6.14 -1.42 -3.99
C VAL A 65 6.81 -2.78 -4.20
N GLY A 66 8.09 -2.79 -4.53
CA GLY A 66 8.80 -4.02 -4.90
C GLY A 66 10.18 -3.81 -5.52
N THR A 67 10.90 -4.92 -5.71
CA THR A 67 12.23 -4.90 -6.36
C THR A 67 12.11 -4.31 -7.77
N GLY A 68 12.95 -3.32 -8.08
CA GLY A 68 12.94 -2.63 -9.38
C GLY A 68 11.93 -1.49 -9.51
N MET A 69 11.11 -1.23 -8.48
CA MET A 69 10.15 -0.12 -8.43
C MET A 69 10.25 0.65 -7.10
N LEU A 70 9.13 0.95 -6.41
CA LEU A 70 9.10 1.76 -5.19
C LEU A 70 9.55 0.96 -3.96
N ASP A 71 10.17 1.63 -2.99
CA ASP A 71 10.42 1.04 -1.66
C ASP A 71 9.25 1.30 -0.70
N VAL A 72 8.58 2.45 -0.87
CA VAL A 72 7.46 2.89 -0.04
C VAL A 72 6.39 3.58 -0.90
N ALA A 73 5.12 3.32 -0.59
CA ALA A 73 3.97 4.05 -1.12
C ALA A 73 3.10 4.57 0.03
N VAL A 74 2.84 5.87 0.07
CA VAL A 74 1.93 6.52 1.04
C VAL A 74 0.55 6.69 0.42
N ALA A 75 -0.50 6.34 1.17
CA ALA A 75 -1.90 6.38 0.74
C ALA A 75 -2.72 7.49 1.41
#